data_AF-A0A559H525-F1
#
_entry.id   AF-A0A559H525-F1
#
_cell.length_a   1.000
_cell.length_b   1.000
_cell.length_c   1.000
_cell.angle_alpha   90.00
_cell.angle_beta   90.00
_cell.angle_gamma   90.00
#
_symmetry.space_group_name_H-M   'P 1'
#
loop_
_entity.id
_entity.type
_entity.pdbx_description
1 polymer ?
#
loop_
_entity_poly.entity_id
_entity_poly.type
_entity_poly.pdbx_seq_one_letter_code
_entity_poly.pdbx_strand_id
1 'polypeptide(L)'
;MIHCKALLFRKTYGIFSKNPLTKQIRSKYGELFLATRKSAEILEGAWFIRLTDDDIAYLTIHIGGFLKYTPSSQKNMKKVYLVCDEGVAVSRLLLKQCKLYFPNEQIDTVFTTEQFKSVEDIAQVDVVITTNDDLDSRFPILRVNPILEAEDILKMLDYLKHNIFRNKSKSFSENLSSLISSYIVDSKLASKFQEEVQTLINQEIVVQAFLEDI
;
A
#
# COMPACT_ATOMS: atom_id res chain seq x y z
N MET A 1 -19.59 2.82 -15.90
CA MET A 1 -20.43 2.70 -17.13
C MET A 1 -20.66 4.03 -17.86
N ILE A 2 -20.82 5.16 -17.14
CA ILE A 2 -21.06 6.50 -17.74
C ILE A 2 -19.92 6.96 -18.67
N HIS A 3 -18.67 6.71 -18.29
CA HIS A 3 -17.48 7.18 -19.04
C HIS A 3 -17.31 6.54 -20.42
N CYS A 4 -17.60 5.24 -20.56
CA CYS A 4 -17.53 4.56 -21.87
C CYS A 4 -18.64 5.05 -22.81
N LYS A 5 -19.84 5.33 -22.30
CA LYS A 5 -20.94 5.87 -23.11
C LYS A 5 -20.62 7.26 -23.67
N ALA A 6 -20.01 8.13 -22.84
CA ALA A 6 -19.55 9.45 -23.28
C ALA A 6 -18.38 9.38 -24.28
N LEU A 7 -17.46 8.41 -24.10
CA LEU A 7 -16.40 8.13 -25.07
C LEU A 7 -16.98 7.70 -26.43
N LEU A 8 -17.89 6.72 -26.41
CA LEU A 8 -18.53 6.21 -27.61
C LEU A 8 -19.27 7.32 -28.36
N PHE A 9 -20.10 8.10 -27.66
CA PHE A 9 -20.79 9.25 -28.25
C PHE A 9 -19.81 10.18 -28.98
N ARG A 10 -18.75 10.62 -28.30
CA ARG A 10 -17.75 11.50 -28.92
C ARG A 10 -17.15 10.89 -30.18
N LYS A 11 -16.86 9.59 -30.16
CA LYS A 11 -16.28 8.90 -31.33
C LYS A 11 -17.25 8.76 -32.49
N THR A 12 -18.50 8.39 -32.23
CA THR A 12 -19.52 8.26 -33.26
C THR A 12 -19.78 9.59 -33.98
N TYR A 13 -19.70 10.72 -33.27
CA TYR A 13 -19.91 12.06 -33.83
C TYR A 13 -18.62 12.80 -34.23
N GLY A 14 -17.46 12.13 -34.25
CA GLY A 14 -16.20 12.73 -34.68
C GLY A 14 -15.65 13.83 -33.76
N ILE A 15 -16.04 13.85 -32.49
CA ILE A 15 -15.58 14.81 -31.49
C ILE A 15 -14.22 14.34 -30.95
N PHE A 16 -13.18 15.11 -31.24
CA PHE A 16 -11.84 14.82 -30.75
C PHE A 16 -11.70 15.21 -29.28
N SER A 17 -11.27 14.24 -28.46
CA SER A 17 -10.92 14.46 -27.06
C SER A 17 -9.43 14.34 -26.90
N LYS A 18 -8.78 15.41 -26.45
CA LYS A 18 -7.37 15.38 -26.10
C LYS A 18 -7.22 15.07 -24.62
N ASN A 19 -6.38 14.11 -24.27
CA ASN A 19 -6.02 13.84 -22.88
C ASN A 19 -4.66 14.50 -22.59
N PRO A 20 -4.60 15.59 -21.80
CA PRO A 20 -3.34 16.30 -21.55
C PRO A 20 -2.32 15.44 -20.80
N LEU A 21 -2.76 14.35 -20.16
CA LEU A 21 -1.93 13.48 -19.34
C LEU A 21 -1.43 12.23 -20.09
N THR A 22 -1.76 12.03 -21.37
CA THR A 22 -1.40 10.81 -22.12
C THR A 22 0.06 10.42 -21.99
N LYS A 23 0.98 11.39 -22.14
CA LYS A 23 2.43 11.13 -22.01
C LYS A 23 2.79 10.65 -20.60
N GLN A 24 2.24 11.30 -19.56
CA GLN A 24 2.50 10.95 -18.17
C GLN A 24 1.92 9.57 -17.84
N ILE A 25 0.72 9.28 -18.33
CA ILE A 25 0.04 7.99 -18.11
C ILE A 25 0.82 6.87 -18.78
N ARG A 26 1.27 7.05 -20.03
CA ARG A 26 2.13 6.07 -20.71
C ARG A 26 3.45 5.84 -19.98
N SER A 27 4.04 6.88 -19.39
CA SER A 27 5.30 6.76 -18.66
C SER A 27 5.14 6.07 -17.31
N LYS A 28 4.07 6.38 -16.55
CA LYS A 28 3.87 5.84 -15.19
C LYS A 28 3.14 4.48 -15.17
N TYR A 29 2.24 4.25 -16.12
CA TYR A 29 1.37 3.08 -16.19
C TYR A 29 1.52 2.33 -17.52
N GLY A 30 2.74 2.26 -18.06
CA GLY A 30 3.02 1.76 -19.40
C GLY A 30 2.47 0.36 -19.67
N GLU A 31 2.67 -0.58 -18.74
CA GLU A 31 2.14 -1.95 -18.88
C GLU A 31 0.61 -1.98 -18.92
N LEU A 32 -0.05 -1.27 -18.01
CA LEU A 32 -1.51 -1.18 -17.97
C LEU A 32 -2.06 -0.49 -19.22
N PHE A 33 -1.37 0.53 -19.73
CA PHE A 33 -1.72 1.19 -20.98
C PHE A 33 -1.67 0.23 -22.17
N LEU A 34 -0.63 -0.60 -22.26
CA LEU A 34 -0.50 -1.61 -23.31
C LEU A 34 -1.61 -2.67 -23.23
N ALA A 35 -1.90 -3.16 -22.02
CA ALA A 35 -2.98 -4.11 -21.78
C ALA A 35 -4.35 -3.51 -22.14
N THR A 36 -4.56 -2.25 -21.76
CA THR A 36 -5.78 -1.49 -22.09
C THR A 36 -5.93 -1.34 -23.60
N ARG A 37 -4.85 -0.96 -24.31
CA ARG A 37 -4.87 -0.82 -25.77
C ARG A 37 -5.23 -2.12 -26.47
N LYS A 38 -4.61 -3.23 -26.07
CA LYS A 38 -4.91 -4.55 -26.63
C LYS A 38 -6.36 -4.95 -26.38
N SER A 39 -6.88 -4.68 -25.18
CA SER A 39 -8.28 -4.96 -24.83
C SER A 39 -9.25 -4.05 -25.60
N ALA A 40 -8.84 -2.82 -25.88
CA ALA A 40 -9.64 -1.83 -26.60
C ALA A 40 -9.87 -2.22 -28.06
N GLU A 41 -9.02 -3.06 -28.68
CA GLU A 41 -9.25 -3.60 -30.04
C GLU A 41 -10.59 -4.33 -30.15
N ILE A 42 -11.01 -5.03 -29.09
CA ILE A 42 -12.32 -5.71 -29.03
C ILE A 42 -13.45 -4.66 -29.07
N LEU A 43 -13.29 -3.56 -28.35
CA LEU A 43 -14.27 -2.47 -28.29
C LEU A 43 -14.35 -1.72 -29.61
N GLU A 44 -13.20 -1.45 -30.26
CA GLU A 44 -13.14 -0.86 -31.59
C GLU A 44 -13.92 -1.70 -32.61
N GLY A 45 -13.73 -3.02 -32.59
CA GLY A 45 -14.45 -3.95 -33.45
C GLY A 45 -15.95 -3.99 -33.17
N ALA A 46 -16.35 -4.03 -31.89
CA ALA A 46 -17.76 -4.11 -31.50
C ALA A 46 -18.55 -2.81 -31.75
N TRP A 47 -17.90 -1.65 -31.59
CA TRP A 47 -18.54 -0.34 -31.72
C TRP A 47 -18.29 0.35 -33.05
N PHE A 48 -17.48 -0.25 -33.93
CA PHE A 48 -17.07 0.34 -35.21
C PHE A 48 -16.44 1.73 -35.05
N ILE A 49 -15.58 1.89 -34.04
CA ILE A 49 -14.85 3.14 -33.77
C ILE A 49 -13.34 2.93 -33.77
N ARG A 50 -12.59 4.03 -33.81
CA ARG A 50 -11.14 4.05 -33.56
C ARG A 50 -10.79 4.90 -32.35
N LEU A 51 -10.05 4.32 -31.43
CA LEU A 51 -9.57 4.93 -30.20
C LEU A 51 -8.14 5.42 -30.41
N THR A 52 -7.87 6.65 -29.99
CA THR A 52 -6.52 7.22 -30.03
C THR A 52 -5.80 6.90 -28.73
N ASP A 53 -4.48 7.13 -28.70
CA ASP A 53 -3.69 7.04 -27.47
C ASP A 53 -4.29 7.86 -26.31
N ASP A 54 -4.98 8.97 -26.59
CA ASP A 54 -5.64 9.80 -25.58
C ASP A 54 -6.87 9.12 -24.97
N ASP A 55 -7.64 8.40 -25.78
CA ASP A 55 -8.77 7.62 -25.29
C ASP A 55 -8.29 6.39 -24.52
N ILE A 56 -7.24 5.73 -25.02
CA ILE A 56 -6.59 4.62 -24.31
C ILE A 56 -6.04 5.12 -22.96
N ALA A 57 -5.40 6.28 -22.91
CA ALA A 57 -4.91 6.87 -21.67
C ALA A 57 -6.05 7.14 -20.68
N TYR A 58 -7.18 7.65 -21.18
CA TYR A 58 -8.36 7.87 -20.36
C TYR A 58 -8.93 6.56 -19.79
N LEU A 59 -9.09 5.53 -20.62
CA LEU A 59 -9.53 4.19 -20.19
C LEU A 59 -8.54 3.55 -19.21
N THR A 60 -7.24 3.73 -19.43
CA THR A 60 -6.16 3.20 -18.57
C THR A 60 -6.30 3.71 -17.15
N ILE A 61 -6.63 4.99 -16.96
CA ILE A 61 -6.84 5.56 -15.63
C ILE A 61 -8.08 4.99 -14.95
N HIS A 62 -9.19 4.85 -15.68
CA HIS A 62 -10.41 4.24 -15.13
C HIS A 62 -10.19 2.78 -14.72
N ILE A 63 -9.51 2.00 -15.56
CA ILE A 63 -9.16 0.61 -15.27
C ILE A 63 -8.17 0.56 -14.10
N GLY A 64 -7.17 1.44 -14.08
CA GLY A 64 -6.17 1.49 -12.99
C GLY A 64 -6.80 1.82 -11.64
N GLY A 65 -7.74 2.77 -11.60
CA GLY A 65 -8.53 3.06 -10.41
C GLY A 65 -9.34 1.85 -9.94
N PHE A 66 -9.96 1.13 -10.89
CA PHE A 66 -10.69 -0.10 -10.58
C PHE A 66 -9.78 -1.27 -10.17
N LEU A 67 -8.59 -1.42 -10.73
CA LEU A 67 -7.64 -2.48 -10.33
C LEU A 67 -7.04 -2.24 -8.95
N LYS A 68 -6.83 -0.97 -8.56
CA LYS A 68 -6.56 -0.66 -7.15
C LYS A 68 -7.74 -1.06 -6.25
N TYR A 69 -8.96 -1.02 -6.80
CA TYR A 69 -10.20 -1.44 -6.17
C TYR A 69 -10.62 -2.86 -6.63
N THR A 70 -9.74 -3.87 -6.60
CA THR A 70 -10.18 -5.22 -7.00
C THR A 70 -10.84 -5.96 -5.82
N PRO A 71 -12.09 -6.44 -5.92
CA PRO A 71 -12.74 -7.25 -4.88
C PRO A 71 -12.05 -8.61 -4.63
N SER A 72 -11.13 -9.03 -5.51
CA SER A 72 -10.29 -10.22 -5.30
C SER A 72 -9.38 -10.09 -4.08
N SER A 73 -9.15 -8.88 -3.55
CA SER A 73 -8.53 -8.68 -2.24
C SER A 73 -9.30 -9.37 -1.11
N GLN A 74 -10.61 -9.59 -1.25
CA GLN A 74 -11.40 -10.31 -0.24
C GLN A 74 -11.06 -11.81 -0.14
N LYS A 75 -10.49 -12.44 -1.18
CA LYS A 75 -10.12 -13.86 -1.12
C LYS A 75 -8.82 -14.12 -0.33
N ASN A 76 -8.01 -13.10 -0.11
CA ASN A 76 -6.76 -13.15 0.65
C ASN A 76 -6.73 -12.11 1.78
N MET A 77 -7.90 -11.65 2.23
CA MET A 77 -8.00 -10.73 3.36
C MET A 77 -7.56 -11.46 4.62
N LYS A 78 -6.48 -10.99 5.22
CA LYS A 78 -5.98 -11.50 6.48
C LYS A 78 -6.74 -10.86 7.63
N LYS A 79 -7.07 -11.69 8.61
CA LYS A 79 -7.64 -11.26 9.87
C LYS A 79 -6.51 -10.93 10.85
N VAL A 80 -6.43 -9.66 11.21
CA VAL A 80 -5.34 -9.10 12.02
C VAL A 80 -5.89 -8.65 13.35
N TYR A 81 -5.30 -9.12 14.45
CA TYR A 81 -5.56 -8.59 15.78
C TYR A 81 -4.46 -7.62 16.18
N LEU A 82 -4.85 -6.47 16.72
CA LEU A 82 -3.92 -5.52 17.31
C LEU A 82 -3.92 -5.74 18.83
N VAL A 83 -2.74 -5.78 19.44
CA VAL A 83 -2.55 -5.87 20.90
C VAL A 83 -1.73 -4.68 21.37
N CYS A 84 -2.30 -3.87 22.26
CA CYS A 84 -1.72 -2.60 22.70
C CYS A 84 -2.24 -2.27 24.10
N ASP A 85 -1.31 -2.08 25.05
CA ASP A 85 -1.61 -1.82 26.47
C ASP A 85 -1.48 -0.33 26.84
N GLU A 86 -0.99 0.51 25.93
CA GLU A 86 -0.69 1.94 26.09
C GLU A 86 -1.93 2.86 26.14
N GLY A 87 -3.10 2.27 26.35
CA GLY A 87 -4.37 2.96 26.56
C GLY A 87 -5.11 3.35 25.29
N VAL A 88 -6.40 3.68 25.46
CA VAL A 88 -7.40 3.80 24.37
C VAL A 88 -6.99 4.78 23.28
N ALA A 89 -6.35 5.91 23.63
CA ALA A 89 -5.94 6.91 22.65
C ALA A 89 -4.85 6.37 21.71
N VAL A 90 -3.82 5.73 22.27
CA VAL A 90 -2.70 5.17 21.52
C VAL A 90 -3.16 3.95 20.71
N SER A 91 -3.98 3.07 21.29
CA SER A 91 -4.58 1.94 20.58
C SER A 91 -5.39 2.40 19.36
N ARG A 92 -6.18 3.47 19.49
CA ARG A 92 -6.95 4.04 18.36
C ARG A 92 -6.04 4.63 17.29
N LEU A 93 -4.93 5.26 17.69
CA LEU A 93 -3.94 5.77 16.76
C LEU A 93 -3.29 4.63 15.96
N LEU A 94 -2.85 3.55 16.64
CA LEU A 94 -2.32 2.35 16.00
C LEU A 94 -3.32 1.74 15.02
N LEU A 95 -4.59 1.58 15.44
CA LEU A 95 -5.65 1.09 14.58
C LEU A 95 -5.85 1.95 13.33
N LYS A 96 -5.84 3.27 13.48
CA LYS A 96 -6.00 4.21 12.36
C LYS A 96 -4.83 4.09 11.39
N GLN A 97 -3.59 4.08 11.89
CA GLN A 97 -2.39 3.90 11.06
C GLN A 97 -2.41 2.55 10.32
N CYS A 98 -2.79 1.47 11.00
CA CYS A 98 -2.90 0.15 10.36
C CYS A 98 -3.97 0.13 9.27
N LYS A 99 -5.16 0.69 9.51
CA LYS A 99 -6.22 0.77 8.48
C LYS A 99 -5.80 1.61 7.28
N LEU A 100 -4.97 2.63 7.50
CA LEU A 100 -4.46 3.50 6.45
C LEU A 100 -3.46 2.77 5.54
N TYR A 101 -2.48 2.07 6.11
CA TYR A 101 -1.47 1.34 5.33
C TYR A 101 -1.97 -0.02 4.80
N PHE A 102 -2.96 -0.63 5.45
CA PHE A 102 -3.47 -1.97 5.16
C PHE A 102 -5.01 -1.97 4.99
N PRO A 103 -5.58 -1.17 4.07
CA PRO A 103 -7.04 -0.97 3.95
C PRO A 103 -7.81 -2.21 3.49
N ASN A 104 -7.09 -3.21 2.97
CA ASN A 104 -7.68 -4.44 2.46
C ASN A 104 -7.70 -5.57 3.51
N GLU A 105 -7.10 -5.37 4.70
CA GLU A 105 -7.04 -6.38 5.75
C GLU A 105 -8.18 -6.19 6.76
N GLN A 106 -8.60 -7.29 7.39
CA GLN A 106 -9.63 -7.24 8.43
C GLN A 106 -8.99 -6.87 9.78
N ILE A 107 -9.04 -5.58 10.10
CA ILE A 107 -8.51 -4.99 11.35
C ILE A 107 -9.66 -4.31 12.12
N ASP A 108 -10.39 -5.08 12.92
CA ASP A 108 -11.64 -4.60 13.52
C ASP A 108 -11.45 -3.93 14.89
N THR A 109 -10.57 -4.50 15.72
CA THR A 109 -10.45 -4.13 17.13
C THR A 109 -9.01 -4.22 17.63
N VAL A 110 -8.73 -3.47 18.70
CA VAL A 110 -7.49 -3.54 19.48
C VAL A 110 -7.82 -4.17 20.83
N PHE A 111 -7.00 -5.13 21.24
CA PHE A 111 -7.07 -5.81 22.52
C PHE A 111 -5.97 -5.30 23.45
N THR A 112 -6.21 -5.33 24.76
CA THR A 112 -5.10 -5.42 25.72
C THR A 112 -4.50 -6.82 25.69
N THR A 113 -3.29 -6.98 26.21
CA THR A 113 -2.65 -8.31 26.34
C THR A 113 -3.56 -9.28 27.11
N GLU A 114 -4.16 -8.82 28.21
CA GLU A 114 -5.11 -9.62 29.01
C GLU A 114 -6.34 -10.06 28.20
N GLN A 115 -6.96 -9.13 27.47
CA GLN A 115 -8.12 -9.44 26.64
C GLN A 115 -7.78 -10.43 25.54
N PHE A 116 -6.65 -10.24 24.85
CA PHE A 116 -6.20 -11.16 23.81
C PHE A 116 -5.96 -12.57 24.38
N LYS A 117 -5.25 -12.68 25.50
CA LYS A 117 -5.00 -13.96 26.18
C LYS A 117 -6.27 -14.68 26.60
N SER A 118 -7.31 -13.95 27.00
CA SER A 118 -8.60 -14.55 27.37
C SER A 118 -9.35 -15.22 26.20
N VAL A 119 -9.05 -14.84 24.96
CA VAL A 119 -9.72 -15.36 23.75
C VAL A 119 -8.77 -16.10 22.81
N GLU A 120 -7.48 -16.19 23.13
CA GLU A 120 -6.44 -16.72 22.24
C GLU A 120 -6.75 -18.14 21.74
N ASP A 121 -7.28 -19.00 22.61
CA ASP A 121 -7.57 -20.40 22.29
C ASP A 121 -8.66 -20.57 21.23
N ILE A 122 -9.65 -19.67 21.24
CA ILE A 122 -10.80 -19.68 20.32
C ILE A 122 -10.63 -18.69 19.15
N ALA A 123 -9.60 -17.86 19.19
CA ALA A 123 -9.34 -16.88 18.15
C ALA A 123 -8.99 -17.55 16.81
N GLN A 124 -9.43 -16.92 15.74
CA GLN A 124 -9.04 -17.27 14.37
C GLN A 124 -8.50 -16.00 13.73
N VAL A 125 -7.18 -15.88 13.71
CA VAL A 125 -6.44 -14.73 13.18
C VAL A 125 -5.25 -15.25 12.38
N ASP A 126 -4.85 -14.51 11.37
CA ASP A 126 -3.69 -14.84 10.55
C ASP A 126 -2.39 -14.26 11.13
N VAL A 127 -2.50 -13.12 11.83
CA VAL A 127 -1.37 -12.45 12.48
C VAL A 127 -1.83 -11.54 13.62
N VAL A 128 -1.00 -11.45 14.64
CA VAL A 128 -1.11 -10.50 15.74
C VAL A 128 -0.06 -9.42 15.55
N ILE A 129 -0.47 -8.16 15.63
CA ILE A 129 0.42 -7.01 15.62
C ILE A 129 0.39 -6.42 17.03
N THR A 130 1.55 -6.32 17.65
CA THR A 130 1.67 -5.98 19.07
C THR A 130 2.69 -4.89 19.30
N THR A 131 2.40 -4.02 20.27
CA THR A 131 3.38 -3.09 20.85
C THR A 131 4.06 -3.67 22.09
N ASN A 132 3.52 -4.77 22.63
CA ASN A 132 4.11 -5.50 23.74
C ASN A 132 5.16 -6.50 23.24
N ASP A 133 6.43 -6.26 23.59
CA ASP A 133 7.56 -7.11 23.23
C ASP A 133 7.50 -8.51 23.87
N ASP A 134 6.91 -8.61 25.05
CA ASP A 134 6.81 -9.84 25.85
C ASP A 134 5.59 -10.70 25.49
N LEU A 135 4.74 -10.24 24.57
CA LEU A 135 3.62 -11.03 24.11
C LEU A 135 4.12 -12.28 23.37
N ASP A 136 3.74 -13.44 23.89
CA ASP A 136 3.87 -14.73 23.21
C ASP A 136 2.51 -15.19 22.70
N SER A 137 2.46 -15.93 21.59
CA SER A 137 1.21 -16.45 21.03
C SER A 137 1.43 -17.63 20.08
N ARG A 138 0.42 -18.51 19.98
CA ARG A 138 0.36 -19.54 18.92
C ARG A 138 0.27 -18.97 17.51
N PHE A 139 -0.14 -17.70 17.38
CA PHE A 139 -0.24 -17.02 16.09
C PHE A 139 1.05 -16.28 15.75
N PRO A 140 1.33 -16.06 14.45
CA PRO A 140 2.37 -15.15 14.01
C PRO A 140 2.30 -13.78 14.70
N ILE A 141 3.43 -13.29 15.23
CA ILE A 141 3.51 -11.97 15.90
C ILE A 141 4.40 -11.00 15.13
N LEU A 142 3.87 -9.81 14.83
CA LEU A 142 4.61 -8.65 14.38
C LEU A 142 4.70 -7.61 15.50
N ARG A 143 5.90 -7.45 16.05
CA ARG A 143 6.21 -6.37 17.00
C ARG A 143 6.44 -5.06 16.24
N VAL A 144 5.79 -3.99 16.70
CA VAL A 144 5.84 -2.64 16.13
C VAL A 144 5.78 -1.57 17.21
N ASN A 145 6.16 -0.35 16.87
CA ASN A 145 5.96 0.80 17.75
C ASN A 145 4.47 1.24 17.76
N PRO A 146 3.96 1.82 18.86
CA PRO A 146 2.59 2.33 18.90
C PRO A 146 2.32 3.47 17.89
N ILE A 147 3.35 4.27 17.62
CA ILE A 147 3.42 5.18 16.48
C ILE A 147 4.28 4.48 15.44
N LEU A 148 3.70 4.09 14.30
CA LEU A 148 4.39 3.25 13.34
C LEU A 148 5.54 4.02 12.69
N GLU A 149 6.72 3.41 12.68
CA GLU A 149 7.86 3.89 11.91
C GLU A 149 7.90 3.23 10.53
N ALA A 150 8.73 3.77 9.61
CA ALA A 150 8.86 3.19 8.27
C ALA A 150 9.31 1.72 8.29
N GLU A 151 10.16 1.34 9.25
CA GLU A 151 10.59 -0.05 9.41
C GLU A 151 9.43 -0.98 9.80
N ASP A 152 8.53 -0.52 10.69
CA ASP A 152 7.32 -1.24 11.08
C ASP A 152 6.42 -1.47 9.88
N ILE A 153 6.15 -0.40 9.10
CA ILE A 153 5.29 -0.44 7.93
C ILE A 153 5.85 -1.40 6.88
N LEU A 154 7.15 -1.33 6.59
CA LEU A 154 7.81 -2.20 5.62
C LEU A 154 7.75 -3.67 6.04
N LYS A 155 8.01 -3.96 7.32
CA LYS A 155 7.93 -5.31 7.88
C LYS A 155 6.51 -5.86 7.82
N MET A 156 5.51 -5.06 8.17
CA MET A 156 4.10 -5.43 8.08
C MET A 156 3.69 -5.68 6.62
N LEU A 157 4.08 -4.82 5.67
CA LEU A 157 3.79 -4.98 4.24
C LEU A 157 4.38 -6.27 3.67
N ASP A 158 5.63 -6.57 3.98
CA ASP A 158 6.33 -7.76 3.51
C ASP A 158 5.63 -9.03 4.01
N TYR A 159 5.31 -9.06 5.31
CA TYR A 159 4.60 -10.19 5.92
C TYR A 159 3.19 -10.36 5.38
N LEU A 160 2.42 -9.28 5.29
CA LEU A 160 1.03 -9.32 4.82
C LEU A 160 0.95 -9.78 3.36
N LYS A 161 1.89 -9.36 2.49
CA LYS A 161 1.91 -9.79 1.08
C LYS A 161 2.48 -11.18 0.84
N HIS A 162 3.52 -11.58 1.57
CA HIS A 162 4.30 -12.77 1.21
C HIS A 162 4.20 -13.92 2.21
N ASN A 163 3.59 -13.74 3.39
CA ASN A 163 3.58 -14.74 4.49
C ASN A 163 4.99 -15.16 4.93
N ILE A 164 6.00 -14.30 4.77
CA ILE A 164 7.39 -14.61 5.12
C ILE A 164 7.80 -13.74 6.29
N PHE A 165 8.16 -14.36 7.42
CA PHE A 165 9.01 -13.70 8.41
C PHE A 165 10.43 -13.67 7.84
N ARG A 166 10.87 -12.54 7.26
CA ARG A 166 12.28 -12.38 6.89
C ARG A 166 13.12 -12.23 8.16
N ASN A 167 13.43 -13.35 8.81
CA ASN A 167 14.53 -13.43 9.74
C ASN A 167 15.84 -13.29 8.92
N LYS A 168 16.59 -12.20 9.14
CA LYS A 168 17.92 -11.90 8.58
C LYS A 168 18.03 -11.35 7.16
N SER A 169 17.11 -10.50 6.70
CA SER A 169 17.54 -9.46 5.75
C SER A 169 18.02 -8.28 6.58
N LYS A 170 19.16 -7.67 6.22
CA LYS A 170 19.60 -6.42 6.84
C LYS A 170 18.41 -5.45 6.90
N SER A 171 18.19 -4.79 8.04
CA SER A 171 17.15 -3.76 8.19
C SER A 171 17.33 -2.69 7.10
N PHE A 172 16.28 -1.94 6.76
CA PHE A 172 16.42 -0.81 5.86
C PHE A 172 17.53 0.14 6.33
N SER A 173 17.58 0.44 7.63
CA SER A 173 18.66 1.20 8.27
C SER A 173 20.03 0.55 8.09
N GLU A 174 20.15 -0.76 8.22
CA GLU A 174 21.42 -1.48 8.03
C GLU A 174 21.87 -1.51 6.55
N ASN A 175 20.92 -1.63 5.62
CA ASN A 175 21.21 -1.54 4.18
C ASN A 175 21.63 -0.12 3.82
N LEU A 176 20.91 0.89 4.30
CA LEU A 176 21.20 2.29 4.08
C LEU A 176 22.56 2.67 4.68
N SER A 177 22.85 2.25 5.91
CA SER A 177 24.15 2.41 6.56
C SER A 177 25.27 1.77 5.74
N SER A 178 25.07 0.53 5.26
CA SER A 178 26.07 -0.14 4.44
C SER A 178 26.29 0.54 3.08
N LEU A 179 25.24 1.09 2.47
CA LEU A 179 25.33 1.83 1.22
C LEU A 179 26.05 3.16 1.43
N ILE A 180 25.66 3.95 2.43
CA ILE A 180 26.28 5.25 2.73
C ILE A 180 27.76 5.06 3.08
N SER A 181 28.10 4.03 3.85
CA SER A 181 29.49 3.74 4.24
C SER A 181 30.40 3.41 3.04
N SER A 182 29.84 2.99 1.90
CA SER A 182 30.61 2.77 0.67
C SER A 182 30.98 4.06 -0.08
N TYR A 183 30.32 5.18 0.24
CA TYR A 183 30.54 6.48 -0.41
C TYR A 183 31.06 7.57 0.55
N ILE A 184 30.82 7.44 1.86
CA ILE A 184 31.24 8.40 2.89
C ILE A 184 32.12 7.67 3.92
N VAL A 185 33.41 8.03 3.97
CA VAL A 185 34.40 7.44 4.87
C VAL A 185 34.31 8.00 6.30
N ASP A 186 33.84 9.24 6.45
CA ASP A 186 33.64 9.86 7.76
C ASP A 186 32.38 9.31 8.45
N SER A 187 32.60 8.53 9.50
CA SER A 187 31.55 7.88 10.30
C SER A 187 30.54 8.86 10.92
N LYS A 188 30.98 10.06 11.36
CA LYS A 188 30.08 11.05 11.95
C LYS A 188 29.20 11.69 10.89
N LEU A 189 29.77 12.01 9.73
CA LEU A 189 29.06 12.62 8.63
C LEU A 189 28.09 11.63 7.97
N ALA A 190 28.50 10.37 7.83
CA ALA A 190 27.65 9.27 7.36
C ALA A 190 26.42 9.05 8.26
N SER A 191 26.62 9.05 9.59
CA SER A 191 25.54 8.86 10.55
C SER A 191 24.53 10.00 10.50
N LYS A 192 25.02 11.25 10.46
CA LYS A 192 24.16 12.43 10.35
C LYS A 192 23.35 12.45 9.04
N PHE A 193 24.00 12.10 7.92
CA PHE A 193 23.34 12.02 6.62
C PHE A 193 22.27 10.92 6.59
N GLN A 194 22.55 9.75 7.18
CA GLN A 194 21.58 8.68 7.32
C GLN A 194 20.33 9.15 8.08
N GLU A 195 20.52 9.87 9.18
CA GLU A 195 19.44 10.41 10.02
C GLU A 195 18.55 11.39 9.25
N GLU A 196 19.16 12.30 8.48
CA GLU A 196 18.44 13.26 7.63
C GLU A 196 17.64 12.56 6.51
N VAL A 197 18.22 11.57 5.84
CA VAL A 197 17.53 10.79 4.79
C VAL A 197 16.36 9.99 5.37
N GLN A 198 16.57 9.34 6.52
CA GLN A 198 15.50 8.60 7.20
C GLN A 198 14.35 9.53 7.60
N THR A 199 14.68 10.72 8.10
CA THR A 199 13.70 11.75 8.46
C THR A 199 12.89 12.21 7.25
N LEU A 200 13.54 12.48 6.12
CA LEU A 200 12.87 12.85 4.86
C LEU A 200 11.94 11.76 4.33
N ILE A 201 12.39 10.50 4.36
CA ILE A 201 11.57 9.35 3.94
C ILE A 201 10.35 9.20 4.85
N ASN A 202 10.56 9.29 6.17
CA ASN A 202 9.47 9.22 7.14
C ASN A 202 8.47 10.37 6.92
N GLN A 203 8.94 11.59 6.66
CA GLN A 203 8.08 12.72 6.34
C GLN A 203 7.26 12.50 5.07
N GLU A 204 7.85 12.00 3.98
CA GLU A 204 7.13 11.72 2.73
C GLU A 204 6.11 10.57 2.88
N ILE A 205 6.46 9.49 3.58
CA ILE A 205 5.56 8.36 3.82
C ILE A 205 4.38 8.78 4.71
N VAL A 206 4.64 9.61 5.73
CA VAL A 206 3.60 10.16 6.60
C VAL A 206 2.70 11.13 5.82
N VAL A 207 3.27 12.02 5.00
CA VAL A 207 2.51 12.99 4.18
C VAL A 207 1.63 12.29 3.15
N GLN A 208 2.09 11.23 2.48
CA GLN A 208 1.24 10.45 1.56
C GLN A 208 0.08 9.76 2.27
N ALA A 209 0.28 9.35 3.51
CA ALA A 209 -0.76 8.75 4.33
C ALA A 209 -1.82 9.80 4.77
N PHE A 210 -1.45 11.07 4.94
CA PHE A 210 -2.38 12.16 5.30
C PHE A 210 -3.09 12.82 4.11
N LEU A 211 -2.54 12.74 2.89
CA LEU A 211 -3.11 13.40 1.70
C LEU A 211 -4.19 12.59 0.96
N GLU A 212 -4.43 11.34 1.35
CA GLU A 212 -5.53 10.52 0.78
C GLU A 212 -6.89 10.71 1.50
N ASP A 213 -6.95 11.56 2.54
CA ASP A 213 -8.16 11.87 3.33
C ASP A 213 -8.82 13.24 2.95
N ILE A 214 -8.50 13.85 1.79
CA ILE A 214 -9.17 15.05 1.23
C ILE A 214 -9.65 14.78 -0.19
#